data_AF-A0A5C6G2D8-F1
#
_entry.id   AF-A0A5C6G2D8-F1
#
_cell.length_a   1.000
_cell.length_b   1.000
_cell.length_c   1.000
_cell.angle_alpha   90.00
_cell.angle_beta   90.00
_cell.angle_gamma   90.00
#
_symmetry.space_group_name_H-M   'P 1'
#
loop_
_entity.id
_entity.type
_entity.pdbx_description
1 polymer ?
#
loop_
_entity_poly.entity_id
_entity_poly.type
_entity_poly.pdbx_seq_one_letter_code
_entity_poly.pdbx_strand_id
1 'polypeptide(L)'
;MKLLLFPLLAALTVAQQITIESPRPGTTLHRNRPTNLTVSTQNNGTVQEVSIVLSILPCPDGTCPNAGADLGTIFSAGSFQPTGQPPKQTFSVNIPESFPVGPAELLATHFVLTGAGHAPMLQIAGEIVFVV
;
A
#
# COMPACT_ATOMS: atom_id res chain seq x y z
N MET A 1 -6.66 45.80 -29.36
CA MET A 1 -7.29 44.58 -28.78
C MET A 1 -6.22 43.50 -28.73
N LYS A 2 -5.66 43.20 -27.55
CA LYS A 2 -4.53 42.27 -27.39
C LYS A 2 -4.98 41.17 -26.44
N LEU A 3 -5.36 40.02 -26.98
CA LEU A 3 -5.77 38.86 -26.20
C LEU A 3 -4.57 38.36 -25.38
N LEU A 4 -4.69 38.41 -24.06
CA LEU A 4 -3.78 37.75 -23.14
C LEU A 4 -4.18 36.28 -23.03
N LEU A 5 -3.39 35.40 -23.65
CA LEU A 5 -3.52 33.95 -23.56
C LEU A 5 -2.86 33.50 -22.24
N PHE A 6 -3.65 33.21 -21.21
CA PHE A 6 -3.15 32.61 -19.96
C PHE A 6 -2.94 31.10 -20.17
N PRO A 7 -1.72 30.56 -19.98
CA PRO A 7 -1.51 29.12 -20.00
C PRO A 7 -2.07 28.54 -18.71
N LEU A 8 -3.13 27.73 -18.82
CA LEU A 8 -3.66 26.96 -17.71
C LEU A 8 -2.69 25.81 -17.43
N LEU A 9 -1.77 26.00 -16.46
CA LEU A 9 -0.98 24.89 -15.92
C LEU A 9 -1.94 23.94 -15.18
N ALA A 10 -2.31 22.84 -15.83
CA ALA A 10 -2.99 21.74 -15.18
C ALA A 10 -2.05 21.19 -14.09
N ALA A 11 -2.34 21.48 -12.82
CA ALA A 11 -1.66 20.87 -11.70
C ALA A 11 -1.93 19.36 -11.76
N LEU A 12 -0.90 18.58 -12.07
CA LEU A 12 -0.92 17.13 -11.87
C LEU A 12 -1.15 16.90 -10.38
N THR A 13 -2.36 16.48 -10.00
CA THR A 13 -2.63 16.04 -8.63
C THR A 13 -1.74 14.84 -8.38
N VAL A 14 -0.72 15.01 -7.56
CA VAL A 14 0.08 13.91 -7.04
C VAL A 14 -0.93 12.95 -6.42
N ALA A 15 -1.04 11.74 -6.96
CA ALA A 15 -1.83 10.69 -6.35
C ALA A 15 -1.36 10.61 -4.91
N GLN A 16 -2.24 10.93 -3.96
CA GLN A 16 -1.88 10.83 -2.56
C GLN A 16 -1.41 9.37 -2.37
N GLN A 17 -0.29 9.15 -1.70
CA GLN A 17 0.39 7.84 -1.79
C GLN A 17 0.53 7.24 -0.40
N ILE A 18 0.24 5.95 -0.31
CA ILE A 18 0.65 5.10 0.80
C ILE A 18 2.04 4.52 0.52
N THR A 19 2.76 4.20 1.59
CA THR A 19 4.09 3.60 1.53
C THR A 19 4.23 2.54 2.61
N ILE A 20 4.93 1.46 2.32
CA ILE A 20 5.37 0.48 3.32
C ILE A 20 6.72 0.96 3.88
N GLU A 21 6.75 1.37 5.15
CA GLU A 21 7.99 1.81 5.83
C GLU A 21 8.82 0.63 6.37
N SER A 22 8.14 -0.47 6.68
CA SER A 22 8.72 -1.71 7.18
C SER A 22 7.84 -2.88 6.76
N PRO A 23 8.40 -4.03 6.35
CA PRO A 23 9.83 -4.28 6.18
C PRO A 23 10.41 -3.51 4.99
N ARG A 24 11.72 -3.29 5.00
CA ARG A 24 12.41 -2.65 3.86
C ARG A 24 12.53 -3.64 2.70
N PRO A 25 12.61 -3.16 1.45
CA PRO A 25 12.83 -4.04 0.31
C PRO A 25 14.06 -4.94 0.50
N GLY A 26 13.93 -6.21 0.12
CA GLY A 26 14.94 -7.26 0.25
C GLY A 26 15.01 -7.91 1.64
N THR A 27 14.14 -7.54 2.58
CA THR A 27 14.10 -8.18 3.92
C THR A 27 13.69 -9.65 3.81
N THR A 28 14.33 -10.49 4.64
CA THR A 28 13.94 -11.90 4.80
C THR A 28 12.85 -12.04 5.85
N LEU A 29 11.74 -12.68 5.49
CA LEU A 29 10.60 -12.95 6.36
C LEU A 29 10.46 -14.45 6.58
N HIS A 30 10.18 -14.83 7.82
CA HIS A 30 10.01 -16.22 8.20
C HIS A 30 8.53 -16.61 8.20
N ARG A 31 8.19 -17.77 7.64
CA ARG A 31 6.85 -18.35 7.82
C ARG A 31 6.57 -18.64 9.29
N ASN A 32 5.29 -18.56 9.66
CA ASN A 32 4.76 -18.75 11.02
C ASN A 32 5.43 -17.87 12.08
N ARG A 33 6.04 -16.74 11.69
CA ARG A 33 6.58 -15.74 12.62
C ARG A 33 5.96 -14.38 12.37
N PRO A 34 5.55 -13.67 13.44
CA PRO A 34 5.01 -12.33 13.30
C PRO A 34 6.06 -11.38 12.75
N THR A 35 5.67 -10.60 11.75
CA THR A 35 6.46 -9.53 11.14
C THR A 35 5.71 -8.23 11.32
N ASN A 36 6.44 -7.15 11.64
CA ASN A 36 5.88 -5.81 11.73
C ASN A 36 5.82 -5.16 10.35
N LEU A 37 4.60 -4.99 9.84
CA LEU A 37 4.30 -4.25 8.63
C LEU A 37 3.84 -2.84 9.01
N THR A 38 4.67 -1.83 8.75
CA THR A 38 4.33 -0.43 9.01
C THR A 38 3.97 0.24 7.70
N VAL A 39 2.77 0.80 7.64
CA VAL A 39 2.26 1.55 6.47
C VAL A 39 2.07 3.00 6.88
N SER A 40 2.59 3.92 6.07
CA SER A 40 2.35 5.35 6.21
C SER A 40 1.54 5.90 5.05
N THR A 41 0.87 7.02 5.30
CA THR A 41 0.07 7.73 4.30
C THR A 41 0.36 9.22 4.35
N GLN A 42 0.30 9.87 3.19
CA GLN A 42 0.37 11.33 3.09
C GLN A 42 -1.01 12.00 3.23
N ASN A 43 -2.07 11.21 3.50
CA ASN A 43 -3.43 11.69 3.44
C ASN A 43 -3.84 12.66 4.58
N ASN A 44 -3.03 12.93 5.61
CA ASN A 44 -3.15 13.98 6.66
C ASN A 44 -4.58 14.53 6.99
N GLY A 45 -5.60 13.67 7.08
CA GLY A 45 -6.99 14.09 7.35
C GLY A 45 -7.74 14.74 6.18
N THR A 46 -7.16 14.72 4.98
CA THR A 46 -7.76 15.22 3.73
C THR A 46 -8.69 14.21 3.04
N VAL A 47 -8.66 12.95 3.50
CA VAL A 47 -9.47 11.86 2.97
C VAL A 47 -10.28 11.22 4.08
N GLN A 48 -11.35 10.54 3.71
CA GLN A 48 -12.05 9.63 4.60
C GLN A 48 -11.48 8.22 4.43
N GLU A 49 -10.92 7.70 5.52
CA GLU A 49 -10.38 6.36 5.62
C GLU A 49 -11.50 5.31 5.58
N VAL A 50 -11.39 4.29 4.71
CA VAL A 50 -12.36 3.19 4.64
C VAL A 50 -11.73 1.88 5.10
N SER A 51 -10.71 1.39 4.38
CA SER A 51 -10.07 0.12 4.72
C SER A 51 -8.67 -0.01 4.15
N ILE A 52 -7.86 -0.86 4.78
CA ILE A 52 -6.60 -1.34 4.22
C ILE A 52 -6.59 -2.87 4.22
N VAL A 53 -6.08 -3.43 3.12
CA VAL A 53 -5.83 -4.85 2.94
C VAL A 53 -4.33 -5.07 2.88
N LEU A 54 -3.83 -5.94 3.74
CA LEU A 54 -2.43 -6.34 3.81
C LEU A 54 -2.32 -7.75 3.27
N SER A 55 -1.44 -7.95 2.30
CA SER A 55 -1.37 -9.20 1.56
C SER A 55 0.01 -9.49 1.02
N ILE A 56 0.21 -10.69 0.48
CA ILE A 56 1.46 -11.13 -0.13
C ILE A 56 1.22 -11.97 -1.38
N LEU A 57 2.08 -11.77 -2.37
CA LEU A 57 2.10 -12.55 -3.61
C LEU A 57 3.46 -13.24 -3.76
N PRO A 58 3.50 -14.53 -4.14
CA PRO A 58 4.75 -15.13 -4.58
C PRO A 58 5.14 -14.55 -5.94
N CYS A 59 6.44 -14.34 -6.14
CA CYS A 59 7.00 -13.86 -7.40
C CYS A 59 7.82 -14.97 -8.09
N PRO A 60 7.15 -15.98 -8.68
CA PRO A 60 7.86 -17.07 -9.34
C PRO A 60 8.79 -16.53 -10.42
N ASP A 61 9.97 -17.14 -10.56
CA ASP A 61 10.99 -16.75 -11.53
C ASP A 61 11.44 -15.28 -11.44
N GLY A 62 11.24 -14.65 -10.26
CA GLY A 62 11.61 -13.26 -10.00
C GLY A 62 10.65 -12.22 -10.58
N THR A 63 9.51 -12.62 -11.14
CA THR A 63 8.48 -11.71 -11.65
C THR A 63 7.24 -11.78 -10.78
N CYS A 64 6.79 -10.63 -10.27
CA CYS A 64 5.58 -10.54 -9.46
C CYS A 64 4.35 -10.32 -10.34
N PRO A 65 3.20 -10.98 -10.04
CA PRO A 65 1.93 -10.66 -10.66
C PRO A 65 1.53 -9.20 -10.47
N ASN A 66 0.63 -8.67 -11.30
CA ASN A 66 0.12 -7.32 -11.11
C ASN A 66 -0.70 -7.24 -9.82
N ALA A 67 -0.19 -6.49 -8.83
CA ALA A 67 -0.80 -6.27 -7.53
C ALA A 67 -2.22 -5.66 -7.56
N GLY A 68 -2.62 -5.00 -8.65
CA GLY A 68 -3.98 -4.48 -8.83
C GLY A 68 -4.96 -5.51 -9.38
N ALA A 69 -4.48 -6.65 -9.88
CA ALA A 69 -5.31 -7.72 -10.45
C ALA A 69 -5.43 -8.94 -9.51
N ASP A 70 -4.40 -9.21 -8.72
CA ASP A 70 -4.36 -10.29 -7.74
C ASP A 70 -3.67 -9.77 -6.48
N LEU A 71 -4.25 -10.03 -5.31
CA LEU A 71 -3.67 -9.69 -4.00
C LEU A 71 -3.03 -10.90 -3.31
N GLY A 72 -3.22 -12.11 -3.85
CA GLY A 72 -2.63 -13.32 -3.30
C GLY A 72 -3.18 -13.66 -1.92
N THR A 73 -2.28 -13.92 -0.99
CA THR A 73 -2.64 -14.30 0.38
C THR A 73 -2.87 -13.05 1.23
N ILE A 74 -4.12 -12.84 1.66
CA ILE A 74 -4.49 -11.74 2.56
C ILE A 74 -4.17 -12.13 4.01
N PHE A 75 -3.40 -11.29 4.71
CA PHE A 75 -3.11 -11.45 6.13
C PHE A 75 -4.10 -10.70 7.02
N SER A 76 -4.57 -9.55 6.54
CA SER A 76 -5.46 -8.66 7.28
C SER A 76 -6.25 -7.80 6.30
N ALA A 77 -7.51 -7.57 6.63
CA ALA A 77 -8.37 -6.63 5.93
C ALA A 77 -9.24 -5.93 6.98
N GLY A 78 -9.13 -4.61 7.09
CA GLY A 78 -9.85 -3.89 8.13
C GLY A 78 -9.62 -2.39 8.11
N SER A 79 -10.02 -1.72 9.20
CA SER A 79 -9.89 -0.28 9.33
C SER A 79 -8.42 0.16 9.34
N PHE A 80 -8.11 1.21 8.59
CA PHE A 80 -6.84 1.93 8.68
C PHE A 80 -7.04 3.19 9.52
N GLN A 81 -6.31 3.28 10.62
CA GLN A 81 -6.39 4.37 11.59
C GLN A 81 -4.97 4.90 11.85
N PRO A 82 -4.31 5.49 10.84
CA PRO A 82 -2.96 5.97 10.97
C PRO A 82 -2.89 7.16 11.93
N THR A 83 -1.84 7.22 12.74
CA THR A 83 -1.62 8.31 13.71
C THR A 83 -0.21 8.87 13.58
N GLY A 84 0.02 10.07 14.12
CA GLY A 84 1.32 10.76 14.06
C GLY A 84 1.49 11.64 12.82
N GLN A 85 2.73 12.13 12.61
CA GLN A 85 3.11 13.00 11.50
C GLN A 85 4.50 12.57 10.95
N PRO A 86 4.59 11.96 9.76
CA PRO A 86 3.47 11.57 8.88
C PRO A 86 2.61 10.47 9.53
N PRO A 87 1.29 10.42 9.22
CA PRO A 87 0.39 9.38 9.73
C PRO A 87 0.83 7.98 9.32
N LYS A 88 0.89 7.07 10.29
CA LYS A 88 1.25 5.67 10.06
C LYS A 88 0.59 4.71 11.04
N GLN A 89 0.58 3.44 10.66
CA GLN A 89 0.10 2.34 11.49
C GLN A 89 0.99 1.11 11.30
N THR A 90 1.28 0.41 12.41
CA THR A 90 2.00 -0.86 12.39
C THR A 90 1.04 -2.01 12.63
N PHE A 91 1.18 -3.05 11.83
CA PHE A 91 0.42 -4.29 11.90
C PHE A 91 1.37 -5.44 12.20
N SER A 92 0.93 -6.37 13.05
CA SER A 92 1.60 -7.65 13.22
C SER A 92 0.96 -8.65 12.25
N VAL A 93 1.69 -9.02 11.20
CA VAL A 93 1.22 -9.97 10.18
C VAL A 93 2.00 -11.27 10.28
N ASN A 94 1.36 -12.38 9.96
CA ASN A 94 1.99 -13.70 9.97
C ASN A 94 1.89 -14.33 8.58
N ILE A 95 3.03 -14.75 8.03
CA ILE A 95 3.07 -15.46 6.75
C ILE A 95 2.74 -16.93 7.03
N PRO A 96 1.71 -17.51 6.40
CA PRO A 96 1.32 -18.89 6.68
C PRO A 96 2.41 -19.87 6.24
N GLU A 97 2.52 -21.00 6.94
CA GLU A 97 3.48 -22.07 6.64
C GLU A 97 3.40 -22.61 5.21
N SER A 98 2.20 -22.58 4.63
CA SER A 98 1.91 -23.04 3.27
C SER A 98 2.39 -22.08 2.19
N PHE A 99 2.83 -20.86 2.54
CA PHE A 99 3.28 -19.89 1.55
C PHE A 99 4.60 -20.35 0.88
N PRO A 100 4.77 -20.19 -0.45
CA PRO A 100 6.00 -20.58 -1.13
C PRO A 100 7.26 -19.88 -0.59
N VAL A 101 8.37 -20.61 -0.52
CA VAL A 101 9.70 -20.03 -0.27
C VAL A 101 10.14 -19.25 -1.51
N GLY A 102 10.81 -18.11 -1.31
CA GLY A 102 11.43 -17.34 -2.40
C GLY A 102 11.03 -15.87 -2.42
N PRO A 103 11.30 -15.16 -3.54
CA PRO A 103 10.91 -13.78 -3.70
C PRO A 103 9.38 -13.65 -3.67
N ALA A 104 8.92 -12.61 -2.99
CA ALA A 104 7.51 -12.29 -2.83
C ALA A 104 7.32 -10.78 -2.78
N GLU A 105 6.12 -10.31 -3.11
CA GLU A 105 5.73 -8.91 -2.99
C GLU A 105 4.75 -8.77 -1.84
N LEU A 106 5.12 -7.98 -0.82
CA LEU A 106 4.19 -7.53 0.21
C LEU A 106 3.41 -6.36 -0.31
N LEU A 107 2.09 -6.38 -0.10
CA LEU A 107 1.18 -5.37 -0.59
C LEU A 107 0.38 -4.74 0.55
N ALA A 108 0.22 -3.42 0.45
CA ALA A 108 -0.78 -2.66 1.19
C ALA A 108 -1.74 -2.03 0.17
N THR A 109 -3.01 -2.44 0.20
CA THR A 109 -4.07 -1.89 -0.67
C THR A 109 -5.01 -1.06 0.17
N HIS A 110 -5.03 0.24 -0.08
CA HIS A 110 -5.71 1.24 0.72
C HIS A 110 -6.88 1.85 -0.04
N PHE A 111 -8.07 1.76 0.56
CA PHE A 111 -9.30 2.31 0.04
C PHE A 111 -9.72 3.54 0.85
N VAL A 112 -9.91 4.65 0.14
CA VAL A 112 -10.30 5.94 0.73
C VAL A 112 -11.38 6.62 -0.11
N LEU A 113 -12.11 7.54 0.51
CA LEU A 113 -13.00 8.46 -0.17
C LEU A 113 -12.40 9.86 -0.14
N THR A 114 -12.42 10.55 -1.28
CA THR A 114 -11.80 11.86 -1.45
C THR A 114 -12.82 12.93 -1.85
N GLY A 115 -12.56 14.17 -1.40
CA GLY A 115 -13.39 15.34 -1.71
C GLY A 115 -14.80 15.30 -1.10
N ALA A 116 -15.57 16.36 -1.37
CA ALA A 116 -16.93 16.51 -0.83
C ALA A 116 -17.94 15.51 -1.41
N GLY A 117 -17.66 14.95 -2.58
CA GLY A 117 -18.50 13.94 -3.24
C GLY A 117 -18.19 12.50 -2.83
N HIS A 118 -17.24 12.28 -1.90
CA HIS A 118 -16.79 10.95 -1.47
C HIS A 118 -16.36 10.05 -2.64
N ALA A 119 -15.57 10.60 -3.57
CA ALA A 119 -15.10 9.85 -4.73
C ALA A 119 -14.18 8.69 -4.27
N PRO A 120 -14.47 7.44 -4.68
CA PRO A 120 -13.67 6.28 -4.28
C PRO A 120 -12.30 6.30 -4.95
N MET A 121 -11.25 6.05 -4.17
CA MET A 121 -9.88 5.97 -4.66
C MET A 121 -9.17 4.77 -4.03
N LEU A 122 -8.48 3.99 -4.88
CA LEU A 122 -7.63 2.88 -4.46
C LEU A 122 -6.16 3.29 -4.62
N GLN A 123 -5.38 3.04 -3.58
CA GLN A 123 -3.94 3.28 -3.52
C GLN A 123 -3.28 1.94 -3.20
N ILE A 124 -2.25 1.55 -3.94
CA ILE A 124 -1.53 0.29 -3.72
C ILE A 124 -0.05 0.60 -3.55
N ALA A 125 0.55 0.08 -2.49
CA ALA A 125 1.99 0.07 -2.27
C ALA A 125 2.49 -1.38 -2.23
N GLY A 126 3.64 -1.62 -2.85
CA GLY A 126 4.28 -2.93 -2.90
C GLY A 126 5.75 -2.86 -2.53
N GLU A 127 6.24 -3.88 -1.84
CA GLU A 127 7.65 -4.04 -1.49
C GLU A 127 8.10 -5.48 -1.70
N ILE A 128 9.25 -5.66 -2.36
CA ILE A 128 9.81 -6.99 -2.61
C ILE A 128 10.53 -7.49 -1.35
N VAL A 129 10.22 -8.72 -0.95
CA VAL A 129 10.81 -9.41 0.20
C VAL A 129 11.19 -10.84 -0.18
N PHE A 130 11.90 -11.54 0.71
CA PHE A 130 12.23 -12.95 0.56
C PHE A 130 11.60 -13.76 1.68
N VAL A 131 10.82 -14.78 1.35
CA VAL A 131 10.20 -15.67 2.35
C VAL A 131 11.03 -16.93 2.51
N VAL A 132 11.30 -17.31 3.77
CA VAL A 132 12.03 -18.52 4.16
C VAL A 132 11.27 -19.40 5.13
#